data_AF-A0A1Y4TUP4-F1
#
_entry.id   AF-A0A1Y4TUP4-F1
#
_cell.length_a   1.000
_cell.length_b   1.000
_cell.length_c   1.000
_cell.angle_alpha   90.00
_cell.angle_beta   90.00
_cell.angle_gamma   90.00
#
_symmetry.space_group_name_H-M   'P 1'
#
loop_
_entity.id
_entity.type
_entity.pdbx_description
1 polymer ?
#
loop_
_entity_poly.entity_id
_entity_poly.type
_entity_poly.pdbx_seq_one_letter_code
_entity_poly.pdbx_strand_id
1 'polypeptide(L)' 'MKLFQRGRAAEEDIYKRLSFERESFDIAEELAQARQEIEDAYNNFQNACDPDLIDCYIYRGNAAWKRYCFLLRQAKAIQP' A
#
# COMPACT_ATOMS: atom_id res chain seq x y z
N MET A 1 -6.18 -19.70 21.24
CA MET A 1 -5.05 -18.77 20.96
C MET A 1 -5.56 -17.64 20.08
N LYS A 2 -5.58 -16.38 20.56
CA LYS A 2 -5.96 -15.20 19.78
C LYS A 2 -4.69 -14.44 19.42
N LEU A 3 -3.98 -14.92 18.41
CA LEU A 3 -2.60 -14.46 18.15
C LEU A 3 -2.50 -13.18 17.33
N PHE A 4 -3.55 -12.70 16.66
CA PHE A 4 -3.45 -11.45 15.90
C PHE A 4 -4.78 -10.71 15.83
N GLN A 5 -5.12 -9.97 16.89
CA GLN A 5 -5.95 -8.77 16.70
C GLN A 5 -5.01 -7.58 16.50
N ARG A 6 -4.34 -7.54 15.34
CA ARG A 6 -3.52 -6.38 14.96
C ARG A 6 -4.50 -5.23 14.72
N GLY A 7 -4.60 -4.32 15.69
CA GLY A 7 -5.53 -3.18 15.62
C GLY A 7 -5.23 -2.33 14.39
N ARG A 8 -6.28 -1.92 13.67
CA ARG A 8 -6.21 -1.06 12.47
C ARG A 8 -5.31 0.18 12.64
N ALA A 9 -5.20 0.70 13.87
CA ALA A 9 -4.45 1.90 14.21
C ALA A 9 -2.93 1.79 13.94
N ALA A 10 -2.31 0.61 14.16
CA ALA A 10 -0.85 0.47 14.01
C ALA A 10 -0.39 0.63 12.56
N GLU A 11 -1.26 0.35 11.60
CA GLU A 11 -0.98 0.52 10.18
C GLU A 11 -1.08 1.99 9.76
N GLU A 12 -2.03 2.74 10.34
CA GLU A 12 -2.27 4.15 10.02
C GLU A 12 -1.12 5.07 10.45
N ASP A 13 -0.47 4.77 11.59
CA ASP A 13 0.66 5.55 12.11
C ASP A 13 1.92 5.49 11.23
N ILE A 14 2.18 4.33 10.58
CA ILE A 14 3.35 4.15 9.71
C ILE A 14 3.28 5.10 8.50
N TYR A 15 2.11 5.17 7.87
CA TYR A 15 1.93 6.02 6.69
C TYR A 15 1.91 7.51 7.03
N LYS A 16 1.39 7.87 8.22
CA LYS A 16 1.36 9.27 8.69
C LYS A 16 2.75 9.85 8.89
N ARG A 17 3.71 9.04 9.38
CA ARG A 17 5.13 9.40 9.46
C ARG A 17 5.76 9.60 8.09
N LEU A 18 5.50 8.70 7.15
CA LEU A 18 6.09 8.76 5.80
C LEU A 18 5.54 9.94 4.97
N SER A 19 4.27 10.34 5.18
CA SER A 19 3.67 11.49 4.49
C SER A 19 4.22 12.85 4.94
N PHE A 20 4.93 12.93 6.08
CA PHE A 20 5.40 14.20 6.64
C PHE A 20 6.75 14.67 6.05
N GLU A 21 7.45 13.83 5.29
CA GLU A 21 8.85 14.09 4.88
C GLU A 21 9.05 14.57 3.43
N ARG A 22 8.01 14.73 2.60
CA ARG A 22 8.21 15.05 1.17
C ARG A 22 7.64 16.41 0.77
N GLU A 23 8.53 17.38 0.59
CA GLU A 23 8.29 18.76 0.10
C GLU A 23 7.73 18.84 -1.35
N SER A 24 7.36 17.72 -1.97
CA SER A 24 6.75 17.65 -3.31
C SER A 24 5.93 16.36 -3.43
N PHE A 25 4.88 16.26 -2.62
CA PHE A 25 3.97 15.10 -2.64
C PHE A 25 2.78 15.39 -3.56
N ASP A 26 2.86 14.98 -4.82
CA ASP A 26 1.68 14.91 -5.68
C ASP A 26 0.92 13.61 -5.40
N ILE A 27 -0.23 13.76 -4.76
CA ILE A 27 -1.11 12.64 -4.41
C ILE A 27 -1.58 11.88 -5.66
N ALA A 28 -1.72 12.56 -6.80
CA ALA A 28 -2.14 11.91 -8.04
C ALA A 28 -1.04 10.99 -8.59
N GLU A 29 0.22 11.45 -8.57
CA GLU A 29 1.38 10.66 -8.99
C GLU A 29 1.57 9.44 -8.07
N GLU A 30 1.50 9.65 -6.76
CA GLU A 30 1.61 8.59 -5.75
C GLU A 30 0.50 7.54 -5.88
N LEU A 31 -0.71 7.97 -6.22
CA LEU A 31 -1.85 7.09 -6.46
C LEU A 31 -1.63 6.24 -7.72
N ALA A 32 -1.11 6.85 -8.80
CA ALA A 32 -0.77 6.14 -10.03
C ALA A 32 0.34 5.10 -9.79
N GLN A 33 1.36 5.47 -9.03
CA GLN A 33 2.46 4.56 -8.69
C GLN A 33 1.99 3.40 -7.81
N ALA A 34 1.20 3.67 -6.77
CA ALA A 34 0.64 2.60 -5.93
C ALA A 34 -0.25 1.66 -6.75
N ARG A 35 -1.01 2.18 -7.73
CA ARG A 35 -1.80 1.36 -8.64
C ARG A 35 -0.92 0.47 -9.53
N GLN A 36 0.14 1.02 -10.11
CA GLN A 36 1.08 0.24 -10.92
C GLN A 36 1.76 -0.86 -10.09
N GLU A 37 2.17 -0.57 -8.85
CA GLU A 37 2.75 -1.56 -7.95
C GLU A 37 1.79 -2.72 -7.64
N ILE A 38 0.49 -2.45 -7.52
CA ILE A 38 -0.56 -3.48 -7.36
C ILE A 38 -0.65 -4.36 -8.61
N GLU A 39 -0.73 -3.73 -9.80
CA GLU A 39 -0.83 -4.43 -11.08
C GLU A 39 0.42 -5.29 -11.34
N ASP A 40 1.61 -4.76 -11.08
CA ASP A 40 2.88 -5.47 -11.20
C ASP A 40 2.96 -6.65 -10.22
N ALA A 41 2.59 -6.46 -8.95
CA ALA A 41 2.56 -7.55 -7.98
C ALA A 41 1.60 -8.67 -8.41
N TYR A 42 0.43 -8.30 -8.94
CA TYR A 42 -0.55 -9.26 -9.46
C TYR A 42 -0.02 -10.03 -10.68
N ASN A 43 0.55 -9.33 -11.66
CA ASN A 43 1.14 -9.94 -12.85
C ASN A 43 2.27 -10.90 -12.51
N ASN A 44 3.15 -10.51 -11.58
CA ASN A 44 4.24 -11.37 -11.15
C ASN A 44 3.75 -12.57 -10.34
N PHE A 45 2.74 -12.38 -9.48
CA PHE A 45 2.10 -13.47 -8.74
C PHE A 45 1.52 -14.54 -9.67
N GLN A 46 0.85 -14.14 -10.76
CA GLN A 46 0.27 -15.10 -11.72
C GLN A 46 1.33 -15.98 -12.41
N ASN A 47 2.55 -15.47 -12.56
CA ASN A 47 3.64 -16.17 -13.27
C ASN A 47 4.66 -16.82 -12.31
N ALA A 48 4.52 -16.62 -10.99
CA ALA A 48 5.43 -17.18 -10.00
C ALA A 48 5.11 -18.64 -9.70
N CYS A 49 6.13 -19.49 -9.65
CA CYS A 49 6.02 -20.89 -9.18
C CYS A 49 6.77 -21.15 -7.87
N ASP A 50 7.67 -20.23 -7.50
CA ASP A 50 8.42 -20.33 -6.25
C ASP A 50 7.54 -19.86 -5.07
N PRO A 51 7.38 -20.68 -4.01
CA PRO A 51 6.53 -20.34 -2.86
C PRO A 51 6.91 -19.03 -2.16
N ASP A 52 8.21 -18.73 -2.03
CA ASP A 52 8.67 -17.51 -1.36
C ASP A 52 8.38 -16.27 -2.21
N LEU A 53 8.51 -16.39 -3.54
CA LEU A 53 8.11 -15.33 -4.47
C LEU A 53 6.60 -15.10 -4.48
N ILE A 54 5.80 -16.17 -4.44
CA ILE A 54 4.33 -16.09 -4.32
C ILE A 54 3.96 -15.28 -3.08
N ASP A 55 4.51 -15.62 -1.92
CA ASP A 55 4.29 -14.88 -0.68
C ASP A 55 4.78 -13.43 -0.79
N CYS A 56 5.96 -13.21 -1.37
CA CYS A 56 6.52 -11.87 -1.59
C CYS A 56 5.56 -10.99 -2.40
N TYR A 57 4.99 -11.49 -3.49
CA TYR A 57 4.05 -10.74 -4.33
C TYR A 57 2.71 -10.50 -3.63
N ILE A 58 2.21 -11.44 -2.84
CA ILE A 58 1.02 -11.23 -2.01
C ILE A 58 1.25 -10.08 -1.02
N TYR A 59 2.37 -10.11 -0.27
CA TYR A 59 2.67 -9.06 0.70
C TYR A 59 2.93 -7.71 0.03
N ARG A 60 3.61 -7.70 -1.11
CA ARG A 60 3.88 -6.47 -1.88
C ARG A 60 2.58 -5.86 -2.41
N GLY A 61 1.70 -6.66 -3.03
CA GLY A 61 0.41 -6.19 -3.52
C GLY A 61 -0.48 -5.66 -2.40
N ASN A 62 -0.51 -6.33 -1.24
CA ASN A 62 -1.28 -5.88 -0.08
C ASN A 62 -0.71 -4.58 0.53
N ALA A 63 0.61 -4.42 0.56
CA ALA A 63 1.25 -3.19 1.01
C ALA A 63 0.91 -2.01 0.08
N ALA A 64 1.02 -2.21 -1.24
CA ALA A 64 0.67 -1.22 -2.25
C ALA A 64 -0.84 -0.86 -2.19
N TRP A 65 -1.72 -1.84 -1.98
CA TRP A 65 -3.15 -1.62 -1.77
C TRP A 65 -3.44 -0.76 -0.53
N LYS A 66 -2.79 -1.05 0.60
CA LYS A 66 -2.95 -0.25 1.83
C LYS A 66 -2.48 1.19 1.62
N ARG A 67 -1.35 1.40 0.93
CA ARG A 67 -0.85 2.72 0.52
C ARG A 67 -1.87 3.42 -0.38
N TYR A 68 -2.40 2.75 -1.39
CA TYR A 68 -3.44 3.29 -2.28
C TYR A 68 -4.70 3.72 -1.52
N CYS A 69 -5.24 2.90 -0.62
CA CYS A 69 -6.40 3.26 0.21
C CYS A 69 -6.12 4.46 1.13
N PHE A 70 -4.90 4.59 1.65
CA PHE A 70 -4.48 5.73 2.44
C PHE A 70 -4.42 7.01 1.60
N LEU A 71 -3.79 6.96 0.42
CA LEU A 71 -3.72 8.07 -0.53
C LEU A 71 -5.12 8.54 -0.96
N LEU A 72 -6.05 7.62 -1.23
CA LEU A 72 -7.44 7.97 -1.52
C LEU A 72 -8.13 8.72 -0.37
N ARG A 73 -7.85 8.35 0.89
CA ARG A 73 -8.39 9.06 2.05
C ARG A 73 -7.80 10.45 2.18
N GLN A 74 -6.51 10.62 1.90
CA GLN A 74 -5.88 11.94 1.87
C GLN A 74 -6.43 12.82 0.74
N ALA A 75 -6.57 12.28 -0.47
CA ALA A 75 -7.12 13.00 -1.63
C ALA A 75 -8.51 13.56 -1.32
N LYS A 76 -9.37 12.74 -0.68
CA LYS A 76 -10.71 13.15 -0.25
C LYS A 76 -10.70 14.19 0.88
N ALA A 77 -9.70 14.18 1.75
CA ALA A 77 -9.58 15.17 2.81
C ALA A 77 -9.10 16.55 2.30
N ILE A 78 -8.47 16.58 1.13
CA ILE A 78 -7.98 17.82 0.49
C ILE A 78 -9.03 18.43 -0.45
N GLN A 79 -9.97 17.62 -0.97
CA GLN A 79 -11.14 18.14 -1.68
C GLN A 79 -12.12 18.79 -0.67
N PRO A 80 -12.47 20.08 -0.83
CA PRO A 80 -13.40 20.80 0.05
C PRO A 80 -14.85 20.29 -0.06
#